data_AF-A0A2G9HM43-F1
#
_entry.id   AF-A0A2G9HM43-F1
#
_cell.length_a   1.000
_cell.length_b   1.000
_cell.length_c   1.000
_cell.angle_alpha   90.00
_cell.angle_beta   90.00
_cell.angle_gamma   90.00
#
_symmetry.space_group_name_H-M   'P 1'
#
loop_
_entity.id
_entity.type
_entity.pdbx_description
1 polymer ?
#
loop_
_entity_poly.entity_id
_entity_poly.type
_entity_poly.pdbx_seq_one_letter_code
_entity_poly.pdbx_strand_id
1 'polypeptide(L)'
;MGVITYDMEIPSSVPAAKMFKALVLDADILIPKIMPQAVKNVEILEGDGSVGTVKLIHFIEVLSTAYSIVGGDALMGILEPITYHIKIVPSEDGGCMCKNRSIYHTKEGVEISEENIKEGKEKASVMLKAIEAYLQANPDA
;
A
#
# COMPACT_ATOMS: atom_id res chain seq x y z
N MET A 1 6.02 21.91 -11.60
CA MET A 1 5.72 20.66 -10.87
C MET A 1 5.57 19.52 -11.86
N GLY A 2 6.16 18.35 -11.58
CA GLY A 2 6.02 17.15 -12.39
C GLY A 2 5.01 16.17 -11.76
N VAL A 3 4.27 15.45 -12.60
CA VAL A 3 3.43 14.32 -12.18
C VAL A 3 3.98 13.07 -12.84
N ILE A 4 4.43 12.12 -12.02
CA ILE A 4 4.91 10.82 -12.50
C ILE A 4 3.89 9.77 -12.06
N THR A 5 3.33 9.04 -13.02
CA THR A 5 2.40 7.95 -12.74
C THR A 5 3.05 6.62 -13.08
N TYR A 6 2.90 5.66 -12.18
CA TYR A 6 3.40 4.31 -12.38
C TYR A 6 2.33 3.27 -12.03
N ASP A 7 2.14 2.29 -12.91
CA ASP A 7 1.21 1.18 -12.74
C ASP A 7 1.95 -0.15 -12.51
N MET A 8 1.53 -0.90 -11.50
CA MET A 8 1.98 -2.27 -11.25
C MET A 8 0.79 -3.22 -11.11
N GLU A 9 1.00 -4.46 -11.54
CA GLU A 9 0.07 -5.56 -11.36
C GLU A 9 0.79 -6.72 -10.67
N ILE A 10 0.22 -7.22 -9.58
CA ILE A 10 0.74 -8.38 -8.85
C ILE A 10 -0.35 -9.46 -8.80
N PRO A 11 -0.12 -10.64 -9.39
CA PRO A 11 -1.04 -11.76 -9.25
C PRO A 11 -0.92 -12.39 -7.86
N SER A 12 -2.07 -12.81 -7.33
CA SER A 12 -2.19 -13.60 -6.11
C SER A 12 -3.16 -14.75 -6.31
N SER A 13 -2.86 -15.87 -5.67
CA SER A 13 -3.75 -17.03 -5.58
C SER A 13 -4.90 -16.83 -4.57
N VAL A 14 -4.86 -15.76 -3.78
CA VAL A 14 -5.87 -15.46 -2.77
C VAL A 14 -7.11 -14.85 -3.44
N PRO A 15 -8.34 -15.27 -3.06
CA PRO A 15 -9.55 -14.66 -3.58
C PRO A 15 -9.61 -13.15 -3.32
N ALA A 16 -10.11 -12.39 -4.30
CA ALA A 16 -10.16 -10.93 -4.25
C ALA A 16 -10.79 -10.36 -2.97
N ALA A 17 -11.87 -10.97 -2.47
CA ALA A 17 -12.56 -10.52 -1.27
C ALA A 17 -11.68 -10.63 -0.01
N LYS A 18 -10.94 -11.74 0.13
CA LYS A 18 -10.00 -11.94 1.26
C LYS A 18 -8.83 -10.99 1.17
N MET A 19 -8.27 -10.84 -0.04
CA MET A 19 -7.17 -9.91 -0.26
C MET A 19 -7.59 -8.46 0.01
N PHE A 20 -8.79 -8.05 -0.41
CA PHE A 20 -9.33 -6.72 -0.13
C PHE A 20 -9.53 -6.47 1.36
N LYS A 21 -10.12 -7.45 2.07
CA LYS A 21 -10.26 -7.37 3.52
C LYS A 21 -8.89 -7.18 4.19
N ALA A 22 -7.88 -7.95 3.80
CA ALA A 22 -6.57 -7.88 4.42
C ALA A 22 -5.76 -6.61 4.09
N LEU A 23 -5.77 -6.16 2.83
CA LEU A 23 -4.99 -5.02 2.36
C LEU A 23 -5.66 -3.66 2.61
N VAL A 24 -6.98 -3.62 2.77
CA VAL A 24 -7.73 -2.37 2.85
C VAL A 24 -8.46 -2.23 4.17
N LEU A 25 -9.23 -3.24 4.59
CA LEU A 25 -10.09 -3.12 5.77
C LEU A 25 -9.33 -3.39 7.08
N ASP A 26 -8.49 -4.41 7.09
CA ASP A 26 -7.76 -4.89 8.27
C ASP A 26 -6.26 -4.57 8.20
N ALA A 27 -5.85 -3.69 7.29
CA ALA A 27 -4.43 -3.39 7.04
C ALA A 27 -3.71 -2.91 8.31
N ASP A 28 -4.38 -2.09 9.11
CA ASP A 28 -3.87 -1.59 10.39
C ASP A 28 -3.77 -2.65 11.50
N ILE A 29 -4.40 -3.80 11.32
CA ILE A 29 -4.34 -4.92 12.27
C ILE A 29 -3.34 -5.96 11.76
N LEU A 30 -3.43 -6.31 10.49
CA LEU A 30 -2.64 -7.39 9.88
C LEU A 30 -1.21 -6.97 9.59
N ILE A 31 -0.99 -5.78 9.05
CA ILE A 31 0.37 -5.36 8.66
C ILE A 31 1.29 -5.27 9.88
N PRO A 32 0.91 -4.66 11.02
CA PRO A 32 1.78 -4.69 12.21
C PRO A 32 2.05 -6.09 12.74
N LYS A 33 1.13 -7.05 12.54
CA LYS A 33 1.31 -8.44 12.96
C LYS A 33 2.27 -9.20 12.04
N ILE A 34 2.15 -9.00 10.72
CA ILE A 34 2.92 -9.72 9.69
C ILE A 34 4.31 -9.08 9.50
N MET A 35 4.37 -7.75 9.57
CA MET A 35 5.56 -6.94 9.38
C MET A 35 5.62 -5.84 10.45
N PRO A 36 5.89 -6.18 11.72
CA PRO A 36 5.94 -5.22 12.82
C PRO A 36 6.95 -4.09 12.60
N GLN A 37 8.02 -4.37 11.86
CA GLN A 37 9.03 -3.40 11.46
C GLN A 37 8.58 -2.42 10.37
N ALA A 38 7.44 -2.68 9.71
CA ALA A 38 6.95 -1.83 8.63
C ALA A 38 6.07 -0.69 9.15
N VAL A 39 5.39 -0.85 10.29
CA VAL A 39 4.40 0.12 10.79
C VAL A 39 4.95 0.92 11.95
N LYS A 40 4.94 2.25 11.82
CA LYS A 40 5.33 3.22 12.84
C LYS A 40 4.15 3.61 13.73
N ASN A 41 3.01 3.92 13.10
CA ASN A 41 1.79 4.34 13.79
C ASN A 41 0.55 4.10 12.91
N VAL A 42 -0.64 4.03 13.51
CA VAL A 42 -1.94 4.06 12.82
C VAL A 42 -2.79 5.13 13.48
N GLU A 43 -3.35 6.03 12.68
CA GLU A 43 -4.23 7.11 13.11
C GLU A 43 -5.60 6.96 12.45
N ILE A 44 -6.68 7.18 13.20
CA ILE A 44 -8.03 7.30 12.62
C ILE A 44 -8.25 8.78 12.33
N LEU A 45 -8.40 9.12 11.05
CA LEU A 45 -8.68 10.50 10.61
C LEU A 45 -10.17 10.81 10.72
N GLU A 46 -11.04 9.86 10.36
CA GLU A 46 -12.49 10.00 10.42
C GLU A 46 -13.12 8.65 10.79
N GLY A 47 -14.23 8.67 11.54
CA GLY A 47 -14.94 7.46 11.98
C GLY A 47 -14.46 6.90 13.33
N ASP A 48 -14.94 5.71 13.66
CA ASP A 48 -14.78 5.06 14.97
C ASP A 48 -14.13 3.67 14.90
N GLY A 49 -13.62 3.29 13.72
CA GLY A 49 -13.13 1.94 13.43
C GLY A 49 -14.14 1.04 12.72
N SER A 50 -15.39 1.47 12.53
CA SER A 50 -16.41 0.76 11.76
C SER A 50 -16.48 1.16 10.27
N VAL A 51 -17.49 0.69 9.53
CA VAL A 51 -17.67 0.98 8.09
C VAL A 51 -17.78 2.49 7.86
N GLY A 52 -16.92 3.04 7.00
CA GLY A 52 -16.81 4.48 6.75
C GLY A 52 -15.62 5.15 7.44
N THR A 53 -14.86 4.41 8.26
CA THR A 53 -13.65 4.91 8.91
C THR A 53 -12.51 5.16 7.91
N VAL A 54 -11.88 6.32 8.01
CA VAL A 54 -10.69 6.73 7.27
C VAL A 54 -9.49 6.62 8.20
N LYS A 55 -8.49 5.82 7.82
CA LYS A 55 -7.26 5.62 8.60
C LYS A 55 -6.05 6.18 7.85
N LEU A 56 -5.08 6.68 8.59
CA LEU A 56 -3.74 7.02 8.12
C LEU A 56 -2.73 6.09 8.79
N ILE A 57 -2.06 5.26 8.00
CA ILE A 57 -1.05 4.33 8.50
C ILE A 57 0.33 4.93 8.20
N HIS A 58 1.10 5.21 9.24
CA HIS A 58 2.48 5.66 9.15
C HIS A 58 3.40 4.43 9.11
N PHE A 59 4.19 4.32 8.06
CA PHE A 59 5.17 3.24 7.91
C PHE A 59 6.57 3.73 8.33
N ILE A 60 7.38 2.86 8.94
CA ILE A 60 8.72 3.20 9.47
C ILE A 60 9.66 3.64 8.35
N GLU A 61 9.56 3.03 7.16
CA GLU A 61 10.15 3.53 5.92
C GLU A 61 9.46 2.90 4.69
N VAL A 62 9.08 3.77 3.73
CA VAL A 62 8.58 3.50 2.37
C VAL A 62 7.59 2.32 2.25
N LEU A 63 6.32 2.50 2.65
CA LEU A 63 5.22 1.58 2.27
C LEU A 63 3.82 2.08 2.71
N SER A 64 3.49 3.36 2.59
CA SER A 64 2.22 3.91 3.08
C SER A 64 1.11 3.98 2.04
N THR A 65 0.06 3.17 2.19
CA THR A 65 -1.19 3.24 1.38
C THR A 65 -2.30 4.04 2.06
N ALA A 66 -2.81 5.01 1.28
CA ALA A 66 -4.00 5.89 1.39
C ALA A 66 -4.22 6.56 2.77
N TYR A 67 -4.15 7.88 2.94
CA TYR A 67 -4.57 8.99 2.08
C TYR A 67 -3.48 10.07 2.10
N SER A 68 -2.89 10.39 0.93
CA SER A 68 -1.83 11.39 0.75
C SER A 68 -0.63 11.25 1.71
N ILE A 69 0.56 10.86 1.20
CA ILE A 69 1.79 10.94 2.02
C ILE A 69 2.10 12.39 2.39
N VAL A 70 1.59 12.90 3.50
CA VAL A 70 1.99 14.20 4.04
C VAL A 70 3.22 14.00 4.91
N GLY A 71 4.41 14.15 4.32
CA GLY A 71 5.65 14.35 5.08
C GLY A 71 6.15 13.12 5.87
N GLY A 72 6.65 12.10 5.17
CA GLY A 72 7.53 11.08 5.76
C GLY A 72 8.95 11.22 5.20
N ASP A 73 9.95 10.71 5.92
CA ASP A 73 11.38 10.73 5.55
C ASP A 73 11.66 10.14 4.14
N ALA A 74 10.75 9.28 3.67
CA ALA A 74 10.69 8.74 2.32
C ALA A 74 10.60 9.79 1.20
N LEU A 75 10.13 11.01 1.50
CA LEU A 75 10.02 12.08 0.52
C LEU A 75 11.35 12.83 0.34
N MET A 76 12.42 12.52 1.10
CA MET A 76 13.69 13.28 1.17
C MET A 76 13.48 14.81 1.22
N GLY A 77 12.32 15.29 1.69
CA GLY A 77 11.90 16.70 1.61
C GLY A 77 11.55 17.25 0.21
N ILE A 78 11.62 16.44 -0.85
CA ILE A 78 11.51 16.84 -2.27
C ILE A 78 10.16 16.51 -2.94
N LEU A 79 9.33 15.65 -2.32
CA LEU A 79 8.06 15.21 -2.89
C LEU A 79 6.84 15.80 -2.16
N GLU A 80 5.79 16.05 -2.92
CA GLU A 80 4.42 16.25 -2.45
C GLU A 80 3.74 14.90 -2.16
N PRO A 81 2.51 14.88 -1.59
CA PRO A 81 1.87 13.62 -1.25
C PRO A 81 1.71 12.67 -2.44
N ILE A 82 2.26 11.46 -2.27
CA ILE A 82 2.09 10.37 -3.22
C ILE A 82 0.68 9.81 -3.05
N THR A 83 -0.03 9.65 -4.16
CA THR A 83 -1.37 9.07 -4.21
C THR A 83 -1.30 7.64 -4.74
N TYR A 84 -1.91 6.68 -4.04
CA TYR A 84 -1.99 5.30 -4.48
C TYR A 84 -3.43 4.93 -4.79
N HIS A 85 -3.69 4.35 -5.96
CA HIS A 85 -4.98 3.74 -6.28
C HIS A 85 -4.79 2.22 -6.35
N ILE A 86 -5.39 1.50 -5.40
CA ILE A 86 -5.39 0.04 -5.38
C ILE A 86 -6.72 -0.46 -5.94
N LYS A 87 -6.64 -1.38 -6.90
CA LYS A 87 -7.79 -2.11 -7.44
C LYS A 87 -7.49 -3.59 -7.40
N ILE A 88 -8.35 -4.36 -6.75
CA ILE A 88 -8.23 -5.81 -6.68
C ILE A 88 -9.30 -6.42 -7.59
N VAL A 89 -8.86 -7.20 -8.58
CA VAL A 89 -9.74 -7.78 -9.61
C VAL A 89 -9.73 -9.30 -9.46
N PRO A 90 -10.87 -9.99 -9.37
CA PRO A 90 -10.91 -11.45 -9.37
C PRO A 90 -10.29 -12.04 -10.65
N SER A 91 -9.60 -13.16 -10.53
CA SER A 91 -9.03 -13.93 -11.63
C SER A 91 -9.87 -15.21 -11.88
N GLU A 92 -9.83 -15.75 -13.10
CA GLU A 92 -10.59 -16.96 -13.46
C GLU A 92 -10.17 -18.22 -12.67
N ASP A 93 -8.94 -18.23 -12.18
CA ASP A 93 -8.35 -19.32 -11.37
C ASP A 93 -8.78 -19.28 -9.89
N GLY A 94 -9.70 -18.39 -9.52
CA GLY A 94 -10.16 -18.20 -8.14
C GLY A 94 -9.26 -17.27 -7.30
N GLY A 95 -8.16 -16.76 -7.87
CA GLY A 95 -7.29 -15.78 -7.26
C GLY A 95 -7.71 -14.33 -7.52
N CYS A 96 -6.74 -13.42 -7.48
CA CYS A 96 -6.95 -12.04 -7.89
C CYS A 96 -5.69 -11.37 -8.48
N MET A 97 -5.92 -10.29 -9.23
CA MET A 97 -4.91 -9.36 -9.70
C MET A 97 -4.99 -8.08 -8.89
N CYS A 98 -3.94 -7.78 -8.13
CA CYS A 98 -3.80 -6.52 -7.41
C CYS A 98 -3.12 -5.49 -8.31
N LYS A 99 -3.87 -4.47 -8.71
CA LYS A 99 -3.38 -3.36 -9.52
C LYS A 99 -3.14 -2.16 -8.62
N ASN A 100 -1.94 -1.60 -8.64
CA ASN A 100 -1.60 -0.40 -7.89
C ASN A 100 -1.10 0.68 -8.85
N ARG A 101 -1.74 1.84 -8.82
CA ARG A 101 -1.28 3.06 -9.50
C ARG A 101 -0.68 4.01 -8.48
N SER A 102 0.61 4.28 -8.59
CA SER A 102 1.31 5.27 -7.77
C SER A 102 1.43 6.58 -8.56
N ILE A 103 0.99 7.68 -7.98
CA ILE A 103 1.04 9.03 -8.56
C ILE A 103 1.94 9.87 -7.67
N TYR A 104 3.12 10.21 -8.18
CA TYR A 104 4.11 11.01 -7.50
C TYR A 104 4.04 12.46 -7.98
N HIS A 105 3.85 13.38 -7.04
CA HIS A 105 3.89 14.81 -7.28
C HIS A 105 5.27 15.33 -6.86
N THR A 106 6.01 15.91 -7.80
CA THR A 106 7.34 16.46 -7.52
C THR A 106 7.29 17.98 -7.36
N LYS A 107 8.07 18.49 -6.40
CA LYS A 107 8.37 19.92 -6.32
C LYS A 107 9.09 20.36 -7.60
N GLU A 108 9.02 21.65 -7.91
CA GLU A 108 9.67 22.22 -9.09
C GLU A 108 11.19 21.97 -9.06
N GLY A 109 11.74 21.48 -10.18
CA GLY A 109 13.17 21.14 -10.29
C GLY A 109 13.58 19.79 -9.70
N VAL A 110 12.63 18.99 -9.17
CA VAL A 110 12.89 17.65 -8.62
C VAL A 110 12.52 16.57 -9.62
N GLU A 111 13.46 15.68 -9.91
CA GLU A 111 13.24 14.43 -10.64
C GLU A 111 13.26 13.24 -9.68
N ILE A 112 12.39 12.26 -9.93
CA ILE A 112 12.42 10.96 -9.23
C ILE A 112 13.23 10.01 -10.08
N SER A 113 14.26 9.39 -9.52
CA SER A 113 15.04 8.37 -10.21
C SER A 113 14.20 7.11 -10.46
N GLU A 114 14.49 6.41 -11.56
CA GLU A 114 13.90 5.10 -11.82
C GLU A 114 14.19 4.08 -10.71
N GLU A 115 15.35 4.23 -10.05
CA GLU A 115 15.77 3.41 -8.91
C GLU A 115 14.80 3.57 -7.73
N ASN A 116 14.45 4.80 -7.34
CA ASN A 116 13.49 5.04 -6.26
C ASN A 116 12.11 4.47 -6.59
N ILE A 117 11.69 4.58 -7.85
CA ILE A 117 10.42 3.99 -8.31
C ILE A 117 10.49 2.46 -8.22
N LYS A 118 11.61 1.85 -8.62
CA LYS A 118 11.82 0.40 -8.55
C LYS A 118 11.81 -0.12 -7.10
N GLU A 119 12.51 0.56 -6.19
CA GLU A 119 12.49 0.21 -4.77
C GLU A 119 11.08 0.23 -4.19
N GLY A 120 10.29 1.27 -4.52
CA GLY A 120 8.89 1.37 -4.09
C GLY A 120 8.05 0.17 -4.55
N LYS A 121 8.27 -0.32 -5.77
CA LYS A 121 7.58 -1.53 -6.30
C LYS A 121 8.00 -2.80 -5.57
N GLU A 122 9.29 -2.96 -5.34
CA GLU A 122 9.82 -4.14 -4.65
C GLU A 122 9.26 -4.22 -3.23
N LYS A 123 9.23 -3.09 -2.53
CA LYS A 123 8.62 -2.98 -1.20
C LYS A 123 7.12 -3.33 -1.22
N ALA A 124 6.35 -2.77 -2.16
CA ALA A 124 4.93 -3.11 -2.34
C ALA A 124 4.71 -4.61 -2.64
N SER A 125 5.57 -5.21 -3.46
CA SER A 125 5.53 -6.64 -3.78
C SER A 125 5.82 -7.51 -2.56
N VAL A 126 6.85 -7.17 -1.78
CA VAL A 126 7.20 -7.89 -0.54
C VAL A 126 6.04 -7.85 0.45
N MET A 127 5.42 -6.69 0.65
CA MET A 127 4.24 -6.55 1.52
C MET A 127 3.10 -7.45 1.07
N LEU A 128 2.74 -7.40 -0.21
CA LEU A 128 1.62 -8.18 -0.74
C LEU A 128 1.89 -9.68 -0.62
N LYS A 129 3.12 -10.13 -0.91
CA LYS A 129 3.52 -11.53 -0.75
C LYS A 129 3.51 -11.99 0.71
N ALA A 130 3.88 -11.12 1.65
CA ALA A 130 3.79 -11.43 3.08
C ALA A 130 2.34 -11.61 3.54
N ILE A 131 1.42 -10.76 3.06
CA ILE A 131 -0.02 -10.87 3.34
C ILE A 131 -0.61 -12.13 2.70
N GLU A 132 -0.27 -12.41 1.44
CA GLU A 132 -0.66 -13.64 0.75
C GLU A 132 -0.24 -14.89 1.54
N ALA A 133 1.04 -14.96 1.95
CA ALA A 133 1.55 -16.07 2.73
C ALA A 133 0.83 -16.23 4.08
N TYR A 134 0.52 -15.12 4.77
CA TYR A 134 -0.24 -15.15 6.01
C TYR A 134 -1.66 -15.70 5.80
N LEU A 135 -2.38 -15.25 4.77
CA LEU A 135 -3.74 -15.71 4.49
C LEU A 135 -3.78 -17.18 4.05
N GLN A 136 -2.76 -17.66 3.33
CA GLN A 136 -2.63 -19.07 2.98
C GLN A 136 -2.37 -19.96 4.20
N ALA A 137 -1.54 -19.49 5.13
CA ALA A 137 -1.25 -20.20 6.37
C ALA A 137 -2.41 -20.14 7.39
N ASN A 138 -3.33 -19.19 7.24
CA ASN A 138 -4.47 -18.97 8.13
C ASN A 138 -5.77 -18.87 7.33
N PRO A 139 -6.34 -20.00 6.86
CA PRO A 139 -7.51 -20.00 5.96
C PRO A 139 -8.77 -19.33 6.54
N ASP A 140 -8.87 -19.27 7.86
CA ASP A 140 -10.01 -18.70 8.61
C ASP A 140 -9.82 -17.21 8.96
N ALA A 141 -8.68 -16.60 8.59
CA ALA A 141 -8.40 -15.18 8.77
C ALA A 141 -9.20 -14.29 7.80
#